data_AF-A0A433Q1Y1-F1
#
_entry.id   AF-A0A433Q1Y1-F1
#
_cell.length_a   1.000
_cell.length_b   1.000
_cell.length_c   1.000
_cell.angle_alpha   90.00
_cell.angle_beta   90.00
_cell.angle_gamma   90.00
#
_symmetry.space_group_name_H-M   'P 1'
#
loop_
_entity.id
_entity.type
_entity.pdbx_description
1 polymer ?
#
loop_
_entity_poly.entity_id
_entity_poly.type
_entity_poly.pdbx_seq_one_letter_code
_entity_poly.pdbx_strand_id
1 'polypeptide(L)'
;MVTSSHERHARALPLHPTLRAATRSTPHIHSSIFARHHHPHAHIDPTGPVRVRFAPSPTGNLHLGGLRTALFNYLLAKKAGGTFILRIEDTDRTRFVEGATEKLISALSWAGLDFQEGELRCLMLSAPKATLDPIHAV
;
A
#
# COMPACT_ATOMS: atom_id res chain seq x y z
N MET A 1 -45.87 38.39 -48.17
CA MET A 1 -45.23 38.42 -49.50
C MET A 1 -44.58 39.79 -49.68
N VAL A 2 -43.24 39.83 -49.91
CA VAL A 2 -42.45 40.92 -50.56
C VAL A 2 -42.35 42.23 -49.72
N THR A 3 -41.23 42.88 -49.39
CA THR A 3 -39.79 42.85 -49.79
C THR A 3 -38.95 43.73 -48.84
N SER A 4 -37.62 43.63 -49.00
CA SER A 4 -36.63 44.75 -48.96
C SER A 4 -35.91 44.92 -47.62
N SER A 5 -34.70 44.36 -47.47
CA SER A 5 -33.42 44.92 -47.94
C SER A 5 -33.23 46.38 -47.52
N HIS A 6 -32.47 46.62 -46.45
CA HIS A 6 -31.81 47.89 -46.21
C HIS A 6 -30.42 47.62 -45.61
N GLU A 7 -29.44 47.61 -46.51
CA GLU A 7 -28.04 47.85 -46.21
C GLU A 7 -27.87 49.18 -45.45
N ARG A 8 -27.07 49.17 -44.40
CA ARG A 8 -26.35 50.38 -43.98
C ARG A 8 -24.88 50.07 -43.73
N HIS A 9 -24.15 50.31 -44.81
CA HIS A 9 -22.81 50.87 -44.88
C HIS A 9 -22.35 51.59 -43.61
N ALA A 10 -21.19 51.18 -43.07
CA ALA A 10 -20.31 52.06 -42.33
C ALA A 10 -18.84 51.62 -42.47
N ARG A 11 -18.26 52.10 -43.58
CA ARG A 11 -16.88 52.60 -43.76
C ARG A 11 -15.71 51.86 -43.07
N ALA A 12 -14.91 51.24 -43.93
CA ALA A 12 -13.51 50.91 -43.69
C ALA A 12 -12.70 52.15 -43.26
N LEU A 13 -11.95 52.01 -42.16
CA LEU A 13 -10.94 52.97 -41.73
C LEU A 13 -9.54 52.40 -42.02
N PRO A 14 -8.57 53.25 -42.38
CA PRO A 14 -7.38 52.84 -43.12
C PRO A 14 -6.35 52.14 -42.24
N LEU A 15 -5.76 51.07 -42.78
CA LEU A 15 -4.50 50.52 -42.30
C LEU A 15 -3.38 51.47 -42.71
N HIS A 16 -2.64 52.02 -41.74
CA HIS A 16 -1.26 52.42 -41.99
C HIS A 16 -0.33 52.04 -40.83
N PRO A 17 0.93 51.70 -41.15
CA PRO A 17 1.82 50.97 -40.27
C PRO A 17 2.80 51.88 -39.52
N THR A 18 3.49 51.26 -38.57
CA THR A 18 4.84 51.57 -38.04
C THR A 18 4.95 51.97 -36.57
N LEU A 19 5.90 51.25 -35.95
CA LEU A 19 6.76 51.62 -34.82
C LEU A 19 6.12 51.83 -33.45
N ARG A 20 6.37 50.89 -32.53
CA ARG A 20 7.61 50.85 -31.73
C ARG A 20 7.60 49.64 -30.81
N ALA A 21 8.72 48.91 -30.81
CA ALA A 21 9.05 48.00 -29.73
C ALA A 21 9.04 48.77 -28.41
N ALA A 22 8.16 48.39 -27.49
CA ALA A 22 8.19 48.80 -26.10
C ALA A 22 8.37 47.55 -25.25
N THR A 23 9.51 47.54 -24.58
CA THR A 23 10.11 46.49 -23.78
C THR A 23 9.33 46.16 -22.52
N ARG A 24 9.37 44.88 -22.14
CA ARG A 24 9.37 44.32 -20.77
C ARG A 24 8.15 44.61 -19.88
N SER A 25 7.38 43.57 -19.60
CA SER A 25 7.44 42.89 -18.30
C SER A 25 6.60 41.62 -18.34
N THR A 26 7.25 40.46 -18.41
CA THR A 26 6.61 39.18 -18.09
C THR A 26 6.28 39.18 -16.59
N PRO A 27 5.02 38.96 -16.17
CA PRO A 27 4.76 38.66 -14.77
C PRO A 27 5.29 37.25 -14.50
N HIS A 28 6.46 37.17 -13.87
CA HIS A 28 6.95 35.95 -13.25
C HIS A 28 6.05 35.62 -12.06
N ILE A 29 4.95 34.89 -12.30
CA ILE A 29 4.25 34.22 -11.21
C ILE A 29 5.14 33.06 -10.78
N HIS A 30 5.77 33.24 -9.63
CA HIS A 30 6.58 32.26 -8.93
C HIS A 30 5.75 30.98 -8.73
N SER A 31 6.02 29.95 -9.54
CA SER A 31 5.48 28.59 -9.39
C SER A 31 6.14 27.83 -8.22
N SER A 32 6.77 28.53 -7.28
CA SER A 32 7.66 27.93 -6.29
C SER A 32 6.96 27.32 -5.06
N ILE A 33 5.64 27.41 -4.94
CA ILE A 33 4.93 26.87 -3.75
C ILE A 33 4.56 25.38 -3.90
N PHE A 34 4.63 24.80 -5.10
CA PHE A 34 4.42 23.36 -5.33
C PHE A 34 5.67 22.66 -5.86
N ALA A 35 6.86 23.08 -5.41
CA ALA A 35 8.01 22.19 -5.44
C ALA A 35 7.70 21.02 -4.50
N ARG A 36 7.05 19.97 -5.04
CA ARG A 36 6.96 18.66 -4.40
C ARG A 36 8.36 18.35 -3.93
N HIS A 37 8.60 18.40 -2.62
CA HIS A 37 9.79 17.81 -2.04
C HIS A 37 9.76 16.35 -2.46
N HIS A 38 10.48 16.05 -3.54
CA HIS A 38 10.89 14.71 -3.89
C HIS A 38 11.79 14.26 -2.73
N HIS A 39 11.17 13.80 -1.66
CA HIS A 39 11.86 13.01 -0.67
C HIS A 39 12.37 11.78 -1.42
N PRO A 40 13.70 11.58 -1.53
CA PRO A 40 14.21 10.34 -2.09
C PRO A 40 13.66 9.24 -1.19
N HIS A 41 12.79 8.40 -1.75
CA HIS A 41 12.35 7.19 -1.07
C HIS A 41 13.62 6.45 -0.67
N ALA A 42 13.71 6.09 0.62
CA ALA A 42 14.84 5.37 1.20
C ALA A 42 15.38 4.34 0.20
N HIS A 43 16.62 4.53 -0.23
CA HIS A 43 17.31 3.60 -1.10
C HIS A 43 17.59 2.34 -0.28
N ILE A 44 16.74 1.33 -0.44
CA ILE A 44 16.95 0.01 0.15
C ILE A 44 18.00 -0.68 -0.72
N ASP A 45 19.25 -0.69 -0.26
CA ASP A 45 20.38 -1.34 -0.92
C ASP A 45 20.58 -2.80 -0.44
N PRO A 46 20.99 -3.71 -1.33
CA PRO A 46 20.05 -4.73 -1.76
C PRO A 46 20.68 -6.13 -1.91
N THR A 47 21.74 -6.47 -1.18
CA THR A 47 22.40 -7.77 -1.43
C THR A 47 21.51 -8.96 -1.07
N GLY A 48 20.37 -8.74 -0.42
CA GLY A 48 19.32 -9.74 -0.27
C GLY A 48 17.92 -9.15 -0.39
N PRO A 49 16.92 -9.97 -0.77
CA PRO A 49 15.52 -9.55 -0.77
C PRO A 49 15.11 -9.08 0.63
N VAL A 50 14.31 -8.00 0.71
CA VAL A 50 13.77 -7.48 1.98
C VAL A 50 12.98 -8.58 2.68
N ARG A 51 13.32 -8.88 3.94
CA ARG A 51 12.60 -9.89 4.74
C ARG A 51 12.13 -9.25 6.04
N VAL A 52 10.82 -9.23 6.24
CA VAL A 52 10.20 -8.70 7.45
C VAL A 52 9.39 -9.79 8.12
N ARG A 53 9.32 -9.75 9.44
CA ARG A 53 8.57 -10.73 10.23
C ARG A 53 7.52 -10.08 11.11
N PHE A 54 6.39 -10.75 11.27
CA PHE A 54 5.43 -10.50 12.32
C PHE A 54 5.52 -11.66 13.31
N ALA A 55 5.87 -11.35 14.56
CA ALA A 55 6.15 -12.35 15.59
C ALA A 55 5.21 -12.23 16.80
N PRO A 56 3.93 -12.60 16.66
CA PRO A 56 2.97 -12.53 17.77
C PRO A 56 3.10 -13.73 18.72
N SER A 57 2.80 -13.50 20.00
CA SER A 57 2.61 -14.58 20.97
C SER A 57 1.15 -15.08 20.95
N PRO A 58 0.90 -16.38 21.17
CA PRO A 58 -0.44 -16.98 21.15
C PRO A 58 -1.24 -16.68 22.43
N THR A 59 -1.37 -15.40 22.79
CA THR A 59 -1.99 -14.96 24.05
C THR A 59 -3.44 -14.49 23.91
N GLY A 60 -4.14 -14.91 22.84
CA GLY A 60 -5.54 -14.56 22.58
C GLY A 60 -5.78 -13.96 21.19
N ASN A 61 -6.80 -13.12 21.07
CA ASN A 61 -7.22 -12.53 19.79
C ASN A 61 -6.23 -11.47 19.28
N LEU A 62 -6.05 -11.41 17.96
CA LEU A 62 -5.30 -10.33 17.31
C LEU A 62 -6.03 -8.99 17.51
N HIS A 63 -5.41 -8.05 18.21
CA HIS A 63 -5.95 -6.71 18.39
C HIS A 63 -5.53 -5.77 17.24
N LEU A 64 -6.22 -4.62 17.12
CA LEU A 64 -6.00 -3.65 16.04
C LEU A 64 -4.55 -3.16 15.93
N GLY A 65 -3.88 -2.96 17.06
CA GLY A 65 -2.45 -2.61 17.08
C GLY A 65 -1.53 -3.69 16.48
N GLY A 66 -1.83 -4.96 16.73
CA GLY A 66 -1.12 -6.09 16.13
C GLY A 66 -1.37 -6.16 14.62
N LEU A 67 -2.64 -6.02 14.21
CA LEU A 67 -3.03 -5.99 12.80
C LEU A 67 -2.36 -4.83 12.05
N ARG A 68 -2.33 -3.64 12.63
CA ARG A 68 -1.62 -2.47 12.09
C ARG A 68 -0.14 -2.80 11.82
N THR A 69 0.51 -3.45 12.77
CA THR A 69 1.93 -3.83 12.65
C THR A 69 2.14 -4.86 11.54
N ALA A 70 1.31 -5.89 11.48
CA ALA A 70 1.32 -6.88 10.41
C ALA A 70 1.12 -6.22 9.03
N LEU A 71 0.15 -5.31 8.92
CA LEU A 71 -0.15 -4.58 7.69
C LEU A 71 1.04 -3.74 7.21
N PHE A 72 1.70 -2.98 8.10
CA PHE A 72 2.86 -2.18 7.70
C PHE A 72 4.02 -3.04 7.21
N ASN A 73 4.30 -4.15 7.89
CA ASN A 73 5.32 -5.10 7.45
C ASN A 73 4.96 -5.71 6.09
N TYR A 74 3.72 -6.16 5.92
CA TYR A 74 3.24 -6.71 4.65
C TYR A 74 3.37 -5.70 3.49
N LEU A 75 2.94 -4.45 3.70
CA LEU A 75 3.05 -3.40 2.67
C LEU A 75 4.50 -3.03 2.37
N LEU A 76 5.38 -3.04 3.38
CA LEU A 76 6.80 -2.82 3.19
C LEU A 76 7.44 -3.94 2.36
N ALA A 77 7.13 -5.20 2.67
CA ALA A 77 7.59 -6.36 1.89
C ALA A 77 7.10 -6.25 0.44
N LYS A 78 5.80 -6.01 0.25
CA LYS A 78 5.19 -5.92 -1.08
C LYS A 78 5.78 -4.80 -1.92
N LYS A 79 5.99 -3.62 -1.33
CA LYS A 79 6.60 -2.47 -2.01
C LYS A 79 8.05 -2.76 -2.41
N ALA A 80 8.78 -3.52 -1.61
CA ALA A 80 10.18 -3.84 -1.84
C ALA A 80 10.41 -5.17 -2.60
N GLY A 81 9.36 -5.86 -3.06
CA GLY A 81 9.47 -7.20 -3.66
C GLY A 81 10.04 -8.26 -2.70
N GLY A 82 9.87 -8.03 -1.40
CA GLY A 82 10.39 -8.85 -0.32
C GLY A 82 9.43 -9.94 0.18
N THR A 83 9.78 -10.56 1.29
CA THR A 83 9.00 -11.62 1.95
C THR A 83 8.45 -11.13 3.28
N PHE A 84 7.15 -11.34 3.49
CA PHE A 84 6.48 -11.18 4.79
C PHE A 84 6.38 -12.53 5.48
N ILE A 85 6.91 -12.63 6.70
CA ILE A 85 7.07 -13.90 7.42
C ILE A 85 6.22 -13.89 8.69
N LEU A 86 5.39 -14.90 8.91
CA LEU A 86 4.72 -15.13 10.19
C LEU A 86 5.56 -16.06 11.06
N ARG A 87 5.76 -15.69 12.33
CA ARG A 87 6.46 -16.53 13.31
C ARG A 87 5.75 -16.52 14.65
N ILE A 88 5.12 -17.62 15.03
CA ILE A 88 4.43 -17.69 16.32
C ILE A 88 5.46 -17.93 17.42
N GLU A 89 5.49 -17.04 18.42
CA GLU A 89 6.45 -17.10 19.54
C GLU A 89 5.75 -17.51 20.83
N ASP A 90 5.88 -18.78 21.21
CA ASP A 90 5.37 -19.32 22.48
C ASP A 90 6.35 -19.09 23.65
N THR A 91 6.75 -17.83 23.84
CA THR A 91 7.65 -17.43 24.93
C THR A 91 6.91 -17.12 26.24
N ASP A 92 5.58 -17.01 26.18
CA ASP A 92 4.74 -16.66 27.33
C ASP A 92 3.72 -17.76 27.66
N ARG A 93 4.25 -18.83 28.26
CA ARG A 93 3.48 -20.01 28.66
C ARG A 93 2.36 -19.69 29.66
N THR A 94 2.48 -18.60 30.42
CA THR A 94 1.47 -18.24 31.42
C THR A 94 0.21 -17.64 30.81
N ARG A 95 0.33 -17.11 29.59
CA ARG A 95 -0.77 -16.49 28.84
C ARG A 95 -1.15 -17.27 27.59
N PHE A 96 -0.61 -18.48 27.41
CA PHE A 96 -0.95 -19.33 26.28
C PHE A 96 -2.45 -19.63 26.29
N VAL A 97 -3.10 -19.40 25.15
CA VAL A 97 -4.52 -19.72 24.94
C VAL A 97 -4.62 -20.69 23.79
N GLU A 98 -5.20 -21.87 24.06
CA GLU A 98 -5.49 -22.86 23.02
C GLU A 98 -6.42 -22.25 21.95
N GLY A 99 -6.14 -22.51 20.68
CA GLY A 99 -6.89 -21.91 19.58
C GLY A 99 -6.49 -20.46 19.22
N ALA A 100 -5.58 -19.82 19.95
CA ALA A 100 -5.17 -18.45 19.66
C ALA A 100 -4.40 -18.34 18.34
N THR A 101 -3.57 -19.33 18.03
CA THR A 101 -2.81 -19.39 16.78
C THR A 101 -3.74 -19.44 15.56
N GLU A 102 -4.75 -20.30 15.61
CA GLU A 102 -5.74 -20.49 14.55
C GLU A 102 -6.53 -19.21 14.34
N LYS A 103 -7.00 -18.58 15.42
CA LYS A 103 -7.70 -17.29 15.37
C LYS A 103 -6.82 -16.19 14.78
N LEU A 104 -5.53 -16.18 15.10
CA LEU A 104 -4.58 -15.24 14.54
C LEU A 104 -4.38 -15.45 13.03
N ILE A 105 -4.20 -16.69 12.59
CA ILE A 105 -4.09 -17.04 11.16
C ILE A 105 -5.37 -16.66 10.42
N SER A 106 -6.55 -16.98 10.97
CA SER A 106 -7.84 -16.59 10.39
C SER A 106 -7.99 -15.07 10.30
N ALA A 107 -7.55 -14.32 11.31
CA ALA A 107 -7.62 -12.85 11.29
C ALA A 107 -6.69 -12.24 10.22
N LEU A 108 -5.48 -12.78 10.04
CA LEU A 108 -4.55 -12.35 8.98
C LEU A 108 -5.11 -12.69 7.59
N SER A 109 -5.67 -13.89 7.42
CA SER A 109 -6.33 -14.30 6.18
C SER A 109 -7.54 -13.42 5.86
N TRP A 110 -8.39 -13.12 6.85
CA TRP A 110 -9.52 -12.19 6.69
C TRP A 110 -9.07 -10.79 6.26
N ALA A 111 -7.92 -10.32 6.76
CA ALA A 111 -7.34 -9.04 6.36
C ALA A 111 -6.62 -9.07 5.00
N GLY A 112 -6.54 -10.23 4.33
CA GLY A 112 -5.83 -10.40 3.07
C GLY A 112 -4.31 -10.29 3.18
N LEU A 113 -3.75 -10.64 4.35
CA LEU A 113 -2.32 -10.58 4.62
C LEU A 113 -1.69 -11.96 4.43
N ASP A 114 -1.30 -12.26 3.19
CA ASP A 114 -0.57 -13.50 2.88
C ASP A 114 0.86 -13.45 3.43
N PHE A 115 1.29 -14.53 4.06
CA PHE A 115 2.62 -14.66 4.65
C PHE A 115 3.31 -15.96 4.24
N GLN A 116 4.63 -15.94 4.20
CA GLN A 116 5.45 -17.14 4.22
C GLN A 116 5.58 -17.62 5.67
N GLU A 117 5.47 -18.93 5.85
CA GLU A 117 5.74 -19.55 7.14
C GLU A 117 7.24 -19.41 7.46
N GLY A 118 7.55 -18.73 8.56
CA GLY A 118 8.92 -18.69 9.08
C GLY A 118 9.22 -20.02 9.75
N GLU A 119 10.44 -20.56 9.56
CA GLU A 119 10.85 -21.83 10.19
C GLU A 119 10.33 -21.94 11.62
N LEU A 120 9.37 -22.85 11.80
CA LEU A 120 8.80 -23.27 13.07
C LEU A 120 9.90 -23.95 13.89
N ARG A 121 10.82 -23.19 14.46
CA ARG A 121 11.79 -23.70 15.44
C ARG A 121 11.67 -22.93 16.75
N CYS A 122 10.54 -23.15 17.40
CA CYS A 122 10.50 -23.34 18.84
C CYS A 122 9.76 -24.68 19.06
N LEU A 123 10.41 -25.62 19.76
CA LEU A 123 10.09 -27.05 19.83
C LEU A 123 8.62 -27.42 20.15
N MET A 124 8.13 -28.45 19.43
CA MET A 124 7.14 -29.48 19.81
C MET A 124 5.71 -29.06 20.23
N LEU A 125 4.79 -29.14 19.27
CA LEU A 125 3.59 -29.96 19.42
C LEU A 125 3.48 -30.88 18.21
N SER A 126 3.99 -32.10 18.35
CA SER A 126 3.60 -33.23 17.53
C SER A 126 2.16 -33.61 17.87
N ALA A 127 1.21 -33.22 17.02
CA ALA A 127 -0.07 -33.92 16.93
C ALA A 127 -0.16 -34.50 15.52
N PRO A 128 -0.33 -35.82 15.37
CA PRO A 128 -0.47 -36.43 14.05
C PRO A 128 -1.75 -35.91 13.41
N LYS A 129 -1.63 -35.48 12.15
CA LYS A 129 -2.77 -35.30 11.25
C LYS A 129 -3.61 -36.57 11.33
N ALA A 130 -4.81 -36.48 11.91
CA ALA A 130 -5.75 -37.58 11.98
C ALA A 130 -6.10 -38.01 10.55
N THR A 131 -5.45 -39.09 10.10
CA THR A 131 -5.92 -39.90 8.99
C THR A 131 -7.17 -40.62 9.51
N LEU A 132 -8.35 -40.20 9.04
CA LEU A 132 -9.56 -40.98 9.14
C LEU A 132 -9.44 -42.14 8.13
N ASP A 133 -9.07 -43.32 8.62
CA ASP A 133 -9.23 -44.56 7.88
C ASP A 133 -10.64 -45.12 8.14
N PRO A 134 -11.49 -45.36 7.12
CA PRO A 134 -12.77 -46.01 7.30
C PRO A 134 -12.58 -47.53 7.21
N ILE A 135 -12.15 -48.17 8.30
CA ILE A 135 -12.14 -49.65 8.37
C ILE A 135 -12.56 -50.12 9.76
N HIS A 136 -13.86 -50.14 9.99
CA HIS A 136 -14.53 -51.24 10.69
C HIS A 136 -15.74 -51.62 9.86
N ALA A 137 -15.48 -52.44 8.85
CA ALA A 137 -16.44 -53.36 8.29
C ALA A 137 -16.38 -54.65 9.14
N VAL A 138 -17.33 -54.78 10.08
CA VAL A 138 -17.91 -56.04 10.55
C VAL A 138 -19.38 -55.75 10.84
#